data_AF-A0A8T5SWH3-F1
#
_entry.id   AF-A0A8T5SWH3-F1
#
_cell.length_a   1.000
_cell.length_b   1.000
_cell.length_c   1.000
_cell.angle_alpha   90.00
_cell.angle_beta   90.00
_cell.angle_gamma   90.00
#
_symmetry.space_group_name_H-M   'P 1'
#
loop_
_entity.id
_entity.type
_entity.pdbx_description
1 polymer ?
#
loop_
_entity_poly.entity_id
_entity_poly.type
_entity_poly.pdbx_seq_one_letter_code
_entity_poly.pdbx_strand_id
1 'polypeptide(L)' 'MSLEENKAIVRGFIEAYNKRNINSLDEFVAPDYVDHANNIQGLEGLKQIMNMGLKGVPDWHETIEDIIAEGDKVWVSLA' A
#
# COMPACT_ATOMS: atom_id res chain seq x y z
N MET A 1 4.96 -2.92 17.68
CA MET A 1 4.37 -3.98 16.84
C MET A 1 5.41 -5.06 16.63
N SER A 2 4.97 -6.31 16.53
CA SER A 2 5.80 -7.43 16.11
C SER A 2 6.08 -7.37 14.60
N LEU A 3 7.07 -8.13 14.15
CA LEU A 3 7.38 -8.23 12.72
C LEU A 3 6.18 -8.73 11.90
N GLU A 4 5.39 -9.66 12.44
CA GLU A 4 4.20 -10.17 11.75
C GLU A 4 3.04 -9.18 11.75
N GLU A 5 2.89 -8.35 12.79
CA GLU A 5 1.93 -7.24 12.78
C GLU A 5 2.28 -6.22 11.70
N ASN A 6 3.57 -5.87 11.56
CA ASN A 6 4.02 -4.96 10.49
C ASN A 6 3.72 -5.52 9.10
N LYS A 7 4.00 -6.82 8.87
CA LYS A 7 3.67 -7.49 7.60
C LYS A 7 2.16 -7.53 7.36
N ALA A 8 1.35 -7.74 8.40
CA ALA A 8 -0.10 -7.76 8.28
C ALA A 8 -0.67 -6.42 7.80
N ILE A 9 -0.12 -5.30 8.29
CA ILE A 9 -0.49 -3.95 7.82
C ILE A 9 -0.20 -3.80 6.32
N VAL A 10 1.00 -4.19 5.87
CA VAL A 10 1.38 -4.08 4.45
C VAL A 10 0.54 -5.00 3.55
N ARG A 11 0.22 -6.22 4.00
CA ARG A 11 -0.72 -7.10 3.29
C ARG A 11 -2.11 -6.48 3.18
N GLY A 12 -2.59 -5.85 4.25
CA GLY A 12 -3.88 -5.15 4.27
C GLY A 12 -3.92 -3.98 3.28
N PHE A 13 -2.84 -3.19 3.20
CA PHE A 13 -2.68 -2.14 2.22
C PHE A 13 -2.79 -2.67 0.76
N ILE A 14 -2.05 -3.72 0.44
CA ILE A 14 -2.05 -4.33 -0.91
C ILE A 14 -3.43 -4.92 -1.24
N GLU A 15 -4.07 -5.57 -0.26
CA GLU A 15 -5.41 -6.13 -0.43
C GLU A 15 -6.48 -5.04 -0.63
N ALA A 16 -6.37 -3.92 0.07
CA ALA A 16 -7.25 -2.76 -0.14
C ALA A 16 -7.07 -2.20 -1.57
N TYR A 17 -5.84 -2.17 -2.08
CA TYR A 17 -5.57 -1.79 -3.46
C TYR A 17 -6.22 -2.76 -4.46
N ASN A 18 -5.98 -4.06 -4.31
CA ASN A 18 -6.53 -5.11 -5.17
C ASN A 18 -8.07 -5.11 -5.19
N LYS A 19 -8.71 -4.85 -4.04
CA LYS A 19 -10.17 -4.73 -3.90
C LYS A 19 -10.73 -3.39 -4.36
N ARG A 20 -9.88 -2.45 -4.79
CA ARG A 20 -10.26 -1.08 -5.17
C ARG A 20 -10.96 -0.33 -4.03
N ASN A 21 -10.67 -0.69 -2.78
CA ASN A 21 -11.24 -0.07 -1.59
C ASN A 21 -10.35 1.08 -1.11
N ILE A 22 -10.19 2.11 -1.94
CA ILE A 22 -9.30 3.25 -1.66
C ILE A 22 -9.70 4.01 -0.38
N ASN A 23 -10.97 3.91 0.01
CA ASN A 23 -11.47 4.56 1.22
C ASN A 23 -10.97 3.91 2.51
N SER A 24 -10.54 2.64 2.50
CA SER A 24 -10.01 1.96 3.71
C SER A 24 -8.50 2.10 3.88
N LEU A 25 -7.83 2.93 3.08
CA LEU A 25 -6.38 3.09 3.18
C LEU A 25 -5.93 3.82 4.46
N ASP A 26 -6.81 4.59 5.10
CA ASP A 26 -6.58 5.21 6.41
C ASP A 26 -6.38 4.19 7.55
N GLU A 27 -6.83 2.94 7.36
CA GLU A 27 -6.57 1.85 8.30
C GLU A 27 -5.09 1.38 8.28
N PHE A 28 -4.37 1.63 7.17
CA PHE A 28 -3.02 1.10 6.93
C PHE A 28 -1.96 2.18 6.74
N VAL A 29 -2.35 3.40 6.36
CA VAL A 29 -1.46 4.47 5.92
C VAL A 29 -1.71 5.73 6.75
N ALA A 30 -0.64 6.24 7.35
CA ALA A 30 -0.70 7.45 8.17
C ALA A 30 -1.09 8.70 7.35
N PRO A 31 -1.79 9.68 7.94
CA PRO A 31 -2.19 10.91 7.24
C PRO A 31 -1.02 11.69 6.63
N ASP A 32 0.15 11.62 7.25
CA ASP A 32 1.41 12.27 6.87
C ASP A 32 2.37 11.36 6.07
N TYR A 33 1.83 10.29 5.45
CA TYR A 33 2.57 9.37 4.60
C TYR A 33 3.44 10.06 3.54
N VAL A 34 4.62 9.51 3.27
CA VAL A 34 5.54 9.99 2.25
C VAL A 34 5.87 8.86 1.27
N ASP A 35 5.54 9.07 -0.01
CA ASP A 35 6.03 8.23 -1.10
C ASP A 35 7.27 8.88 -1.71
N HIS A 36 8.44 8.31 -1.42
CA HIS A 36 9.71 8.79 -1.95
C HIS A 36 9.93 8.48 -3.44
N ALA A 37 9.29 7.45 -3.99
CA ALA A 37 9.46 7.06 -5.38
C ALA A 37 8.67 7.97 -6.31
N ASN A 38 7.46 8.36 -5.91
CA ASN A 38 6.55 9.17 -6.70
C ASN A 38 6.47 10.63 -6.24
N ASN A 39 7.25 11.02 -5.22
CA ASN A 39 7.25 12.35 -4.62
C ASN A 39 5.84 12.80 -4.17
N ILE A 40 5.09 11.88 -3.55
CA ILE A 40 3.73 12.12 -3.04
C ILE A 40 3.80 12.41 -1.55
N GLN A 41 2.98 13.35 -1.10
CA GLN A 41 2.83 13.74 0.30
C GLN A 41 1.39 13.50 0.76
N GLY A 42 1.26 12.84 1.92
CA GLY A 42 0.01 12.56 2.60
C GLY A 42 -0.85 11.45 1.98
N LEU A 43 -1.76 10.94 2.80
CA LEU A 43 -2.72 9.90 2.41
C LEU A 43 -3.61 10.32 1.22
N GLU A 44 -4.04 11.57 1.18
CA GLU A 44 -4.91 12.06 0.11
C GLU A 44 -4.21 12.08 -1.25
N GLY A 45 -2.92 12.41 -1.29
CA GLY A 45 -2.12 12.32 -2.51
C GLY A 45 -2.00 10.88 -3.01
N LEU A 46 -1.77 9.94 -2.09
CA LEU A 46 -1.72 8.50 -2.42
C LEU A 46 -3.05 8.01 -3.01
N LYS A 47 -4.18 8.34 -2.36
CA LYS A 47 -5.53 7.98 -2.85
C LYS A 47 -5.80 8.51 -4.26
N GLN A 48 -5.34 9.71 -4.58
CA GLN A 48 -5.52 10.29 -5.92
C GLN A 48 -4.76 9.52 -6.99
N ILE A 49 -3.49 9.19 -6.74
CA ILE A 49 -2.65 8.44 -7.70
C ILE A 49 -3.14 7.01 -7.87
N MET A 50 -3.50 6.32 -6.79
CA MET A 50 -4.08 4.97 -6.88
C MET A 50 -5.37 4.97 -7.70
N ASN A 51 -6.27 5.94 -7.48
CA ASN A 51 -7.48 6.08 -8.29
C ASN A 51 -7.18 6.35 -9.77
N MET A 52 -6.15 7.15 -10.07
CA MET A 52 -5.72 7.41 -11.44
C MET A 52 -5.20 6.13 -12.11
N GLY A 53 -4.35 5.37 -11.41
CA GLY A 53 -3.82 4.09 -11.88
C GLY A 53 -4.93 3.05 -12.14
N LEU A 54 -5.87 2.89 -11.20
CA LEU A 54 -7.00 1.96 -11.33
C LEU A 54 -7.94 2.30 -12.48
N LYS A 55 -8.03 3.58 -12.89
CA LYS A 55 -8.77 4.01 -14.07
C LYS A 55 -8.03 3.69 -15.37
N GLY A 56 -6.70 3.81 -15.36
CA GLY A 56 -5.85 3.48 -16.50
C GLY A 56 -5.72 1.98 -16.74
N VAL A 57 -5.75 1.17 -15.68
CA VAL A 57 -5.62 -0.29 -15.72
C VAL A 57 -6.75 -0.95 -14.88
N PRO A 58 -7.91 -1.21 -15.49
CA PRO A 58 -9.10 -1.72 -14.79
C PRO A 58 -8.98 -3.15 -14.24
N ASP A 59 -7.95 -3.88 -14.63
CA ASP A 59 -7.62 -5.25 -14.19
C ASP A 59 -6.35 -5.31 -13.33
N TRP A 60 -5.82 -4.16 -12.89
CA TRP A 60 -4.65 -4.10 -12.02
C TRP A 60 -4.83 -4.98 -10.78
N HIS A 61 -3.86 -5.83 -10.52
CA HIS A 61 -3.81 -6.74 -9.38
C HIS A 61 -2.36 -7.04 -9.03
N GLU A 62 -2.01 -6.88 -7.75
CA GLU A 62 -0.68 -7.13 -7.21
C GLU A 62 -0.67 -8.48 -6.49
N THR A 63 0.28 -9.35 -6.83
CA THR A 63 0.50 -10.59 -6.08
C THR A 63 1.74 -10.49 -5.23
N ILE A 64 1.62 -10.72 -3.91
CA ILE A 64 2.78 -10.78 -3.01
C ILE A 64 3.51 -12.10 -3.22
N GLU A 65 4.72 -12.04 -3.78
CA GLU A 65 5.59 -13.20 -3.95
C GLU A 65 6.41 -13.49 -2.68
N ASP A 66 6.96 -12.45 -2.07
CA ASP A 66 7.74 -12.53 -0.83
C ASP A 66 7.52 -11.29 0.02
N ILE A 67 7.66 -11.46 1.35
CA ILE A 67 7.52 -10.39 2.32
C ILE A 67 8.40 -10.63 3.55
N ILE A 68 9.35 -9.72 3.76
CA ILE A 68 10.28 -9.75 4.89
C ILE A 68 10.10 -8.51 5.76
N ALA A 69 10.42 -8.62 7.05
CA ALA A 69 10.36 -7.50 7.98
C ALA A 69 11.58 -7.49 8.90
N GLU A 70 12.13 -6.31 9.15
CA GLU A 70 13.25 -6.08 10.04
C GLU A 70 13.02 -4.75 10.79
N GLY A 71 13.00 -4.82 12.12
CA GLY A 71 12.66 -3.65 12.95
C GLY A 71 11.28 -3.09 12.60
N ASP A 72 11.27 -1.84 12.12
CA ASP A 72 10.08 -1.08 11.71
C ASP A 72 9.83 -1.10 10.19
N LYS A 73 10.62 -1.86 9.42
CA LYS A 73 10.56 -1.88 7.96
C LYS A 73 10.02 -3.20 7.43
N VAL A 74 9.32 -3.11 6.30
CA VAL A 74 8.79 -4.24 5.55
C VAL A 74 9.19 -4.07 4.10
N TRP A 75 9.68 -5.14 3.48
CA TRP A 75 9.95 -5.21 2.05
C TRP A 75 9.05 -6.25 1.43
N VAL A 76 8.55 -5.94 0.24
CA VAL A 76 7.64 -6.79 -0.52
C VAL A 76 8.16 -6.96 -1.94
N SER A 77 8.13 -8.19 -2.45
CA SER A 77 8.25 -8.49 -3.88
C SER A 77 6.85 -8.69 -4.44
N LEU A 78 6.53 -7.98 -5.53
CA LEU A 78 5.23 -8.02 -6.20
C LEU A 78 5.40 -8.56 -7.62
N ALA A 79 4.42 -9.35 -8.10
CA ALA A 79 4.33 -9.87 -9.46
C ALA A 79 3.26 -9.16 -10.29
#